data_AF-A0A9E3KYG5-F1
#
_entry.id   AF-A0A9E3KYG5-F1
#
_cell.length_a   1.000
_cell.length_b   1.000
_cell.length_c   1.000
_cell.angle_alpha   90.00
_cell.angle_beta   90.00
_cell.angle_gamma   90.00
#
_symmetry.space_group_name_H-M   'P 1'
#
loop_
_entity.id
_entity.type
_entity.pdbx_description
1 polymer ?
#
loop_
_entity_poly.entity_id
_entity_poly.type
_entity_poly.pdbx_seq_one_letter_code
_entity_poly.pdbx_strand_id
1 'polypeptide(L)'
;MDNKTLGAARPYMSMRRCRSVALALLLAMFASAAGAEESMFAFVYTTDLLPQGKSEVEQWVTWRHQKNGGFYDQLEGRTEFEYGLTDRLQVALYANYNWTQAFHNGPFGATTPPEQFADYVVGPDDIFR
;
A
#
# COMPACT_ATOMS: atom_id res chain seq x y z
N MET A 1 -20.80 37.10 -48.74
CA MET A 1 -19.39 36.64 -48.93
C MET A 1 -19.02 36.01 -47.61
N ASP A 2 -19.34 34.73 -47.45
CA ASP A 2 -19.40 34.11 -46.13
C ASP A 2 -18.33 33.03 -46.07
N ASN A 3 -17.22 33.36 -45.41
CA ASN A 3 -16.01 32.56 -45.34
C ASN A 3 -16.21 31.38 -44.37
N LYS A 4 -16.38 30.17 -44.90
CA LYS A 4 -16.34 28.93 -44.11
C LYS A 4 -14.88 28.55 -43.85
N THR A 5 -14.40 28.83 -42.64
CA THR A 5 -13.14 28.28 -42.13
C THR A 5 -13.35 26.81 -41.73
N LEU A 6 -12.72 25.89 -42.47
CA LEU A 6 -12.62 24.48 -42.13
C LEU A 6 -11.69 24.32 -40.92
N GLY A 7 -12.24 24.01 -39.75
CA GLY A 7 -11.48 23.65 -38.56
C GLY A 7 -10.77 22.31 -38.75
N ALA A 8 -9.45 22.30 -38.60
CA ALA A 8 -8.64 21.08 -38.60
C ALA A 8 -9.06 20.15 -37.44
N ALA A 9 -9.40 18.91 -37.75
CA ALA A 9 -9.68 17.88 -36.76
C ALA A 9 -8.42 17.59 -35.94
N ARG A 10 -8.42 17.96 -34.66
CA ARG A 10 -7.37 17.55 -33.71
C ARG A 10 -7.52 16.04 -33.49
N PRO A 11 -6.45 15.23 -33.65
CA PRO A 11 -6.55 13.80 -33.38
C PRO A 11 -6.81 13.61 -31.88
N TYR A 12 -7.99 13.11 -31.53
CA TYR A 12 -8.28 12.68 -30.17
C TYR A 12 -7.45 11.41 -29.93
N MET A 13 -6.28 11.59 -29.31
CA MET A 13 -5.45 10.48 -28.88
C MET A 13 -6.28 9.66 -27.88
N SER A 14 -6.64 8.44 -28.29
CA SER A 14 -7.49 7.53 -27.52
C SER A 14 -6.96 7.37 -26.10
N MET A 15 -7.71 7.92 -25.13
CA MET A 15 -7.37 7.93 -23.70
C MET A 15 -7.16 6.52 -23.11
N ARG A 16 -7.66 5.48 -23.78
CA ARG A 16 -7.43 4.07 -23.44
C ARG A 16 -5.99 3.62 -23.70
N ARG A 17 -5.36 4.09 -24.77
CA ARG A 17 -3.97 3.72 -25.13
C ARG A 17 -2.96 4.37 -24.17
N CYS A 18 -3.21 5.61 -23.74
CA CYS A 18 -2.37 6.30 -22.76
C CYS A 18 -2.38 5.62 -21.38
N ARG A 19 -3.52 5.09 -20.93
CA ARG A 19 -3.63 4.36 -19.66
C ARG A 19 -2.81 3.07 -19.65
N SER A 20 -2.87 2.29 -20.72
CA SER A 20 -2.10 1.04 -20.85
C SER A 20 -0.59 1.31 -20.88
N VAL A 21 -0.15 2.37 -21.56
CA VAL A 21 1.26 2.78 -21.59
C VAL A 21 1.72 3.28 -20.22
N ALA A 22 0.90 4.06 -19.51
CA ALA A 22 1.22 4.52 -18.16
C ALA A 22 1.38 3.34 -17.18
N LEU A 23 0.49 2.35 -17.22
CA LEU A 23 0.59 1.16 -16.38
C LEU A 23 1.83 0.32 -16.72
N ALA A 24 2.15 0.14 -18.00
CA ALA A 24 3.34 -0.59 -18.43
C ALA A 24 4.65 0.10 -18.02
N LEU A 25 4.71 1.44 -18.12
CA LEU A 25 5.84 2.22 -17.64
C LEU A 25 5.99 2.13 -16.12
N LEU A 26 4.87 2.15 -15.38
CA LEU A 26 4.87 1.97 -13.93
C LEU A 26 5.43 0.59 -13.55
N LEU A 27 4.96 -0.48 -14.20
CA LEU A 27 5.43 -1.85 -13.96
C LEU A 27 6.92 -2.02 -14.31
N ALA A 28 7.39 -1.36 -15.37
CA ALA A 28 8.80 -1.41 -15.76
C ALA A 28 9.73 -0.73 -14.73
N MET A 29 9.24 0.25 -13.97
CA MET A 29 10.03 0.86 -12.88
C MET A 29 10.29 -0.09 -11.72
N PHE A 30 9.48 -1.15 -11.54
CA PHE A 30 9.65 -2.14 -10.49
C PHE A 30 10.46 -3.37 -10.93
N ALA A 31 10.94 -3.42 -12.18
CA ALA A 31 11.71 -4.55 -12.72
C ALA A 31 13.20 -4.53 -12.32
N SER A 32 13.61 -3.72 -11.35
CA SER A 32 14.97 -3.75 -10.81
C SER A 32 15.25 -5.10 -10.14
N ALA A 33 16.45 -5.64 -10.35
CA ALA A 33 16.94 -6.80 -9.61
C ALA A 33 17.07 -6.43 -8.12
N ALA A 34 16.00 -6.63 -7.35
CA ALA A 34 16.02 -6.51 -5.91
C ALA A 34 16.77 -7.72 -5.34
N GLY A 35 17.89 -7.49 -4.66
CA GLY A 35 18.47 -8.48 -3.77
C GLY A 35 17.72 -8.41 -2.45
N ALA A 36 16.54 -9.03 -2.42
CA ALA A 36 15.79 -9.21 -1.18
C ALA A 36 16.42 -10.35 -0.39
N GLU A 37 16.45 -10.22 0.93
CA GLU A 37 16.74 -11.31 1.85
C GLU A 37 15.66 -12.39 1.74
N GLU A 38 15.99 -13.62 2.15
CA GLU A 38 15.04 -14.72 2.15
C GLU A 38 14.16 -14.63 3.41
N SER A 39 12.95 -14.08 3.28
CA SER A 39 11.94 -14.21 4.33
C SER A 39 11.43 -15.65 4.39
N MET A 40 12.05 -16.46 5.25
CA MET A 40 11.68 -17.88 5.44
C MET A 40 10.29 -18.04 6.08
N PHE A 41 9.81 -17.03 6.79
CA PHE A 41 8.55 -17.10 7.53
C PHE A 41 7.67 -15.89 7.22
N ALA A 42 6.40 -16.16 6.94
CA ALA A 42 5.45 -15.13 6.55
C ALA A 42 5.03 -14.15 7.67
N PHE A 43 5.44 -14.33 8.93
CA PHE A 43 5.06 -13.45 10.05
C PHE A 43 6.09 -13.44 11.20
N VAL A 44 7.28 -14.00 10.99
CA VAL A 44 8.28 -14.17 12.06
C VAL A 44 9.61 -13.64 11.57
N TYR A 45 10.11 -12.60 12.25
CA TYR A 45 11.46 -12.10 12.02
C TYR A 45 12.49 -13.13 12.51
N THR A 46 13.52 -13.37 11.71
CA THR A 46 14.70 -14.11 12.14
C THR A 46 15.67 -13.16 12.86
N THR A 47 16.76 -13.72 13.39
CA THR A 47 17.82 -12.92 14.04
C THR A 47 18.91 -12.51 13.06
N ASP A 48 18.74 -12.81 11.78
CA ASP A 48 19.69 -12.46 10.73
C ASP A 48 19.66 -10.93 10.52
N LEU A 49 20.81 -10.37 10.12
CA LEU A 49 20.97 -8.95 9.90
C LEU A 49 21.45 -8.71 8.48
N LEU A 50 20.95 -7.64 7.87
CA LEU A 50 21.46 -7.11 6.61
C LEU A 50 22.95 -6.80 6.73
N PRO A 51 23.78 -7.23 5.75
CA PRO A 51 25.17 -6.82 5.69
C PRO A 51 25.31 -5.30 5.63
N GLN A 52 26.47 -4.78 6.05
CA GLN A 52 26.72 -3.34 6.04
C GLN A 52 26.45 -2.72 4.66
N GLY A 53 25.64 -1.66 4.66
CA GLY A 53 25.28 -0.91 3.46
C GLY A 53 24.21 -1.57 2.59
N LYS A 54 23.66 -2.73 2.98
CA LYS A 54 22.50 -3.35 2.33
C LYS A 54 21.20 -2.78 2.89
N SER A 55 20.18 -2.81 2.04
CA SER A 55 18.85 -2.31 2.37
C SER A 55 17.78 -3.23 1.83
N GLU A 56 16.68 -3.32 2.56
CA GLU A 56 15.49 -4.05 2.15
C GLU A 56 14.25 -3.16 2.23
N VAL A 57 13.26 -3.45 1.39
CA VAL A 57 11.91 -2.89 1.51
C VAL A 57 10.93 -4.05 1.61
N GLU A 58 10.24 -4.15 2.74
CA GLU A 58 9.16 -5.11 2.93
C GLU A 58 7.81 -4.39 2.87
N GLN A 59 6.83 -5.02 2.20
CA GLN A 59 5.51 -4.46 2.03
C GLN A 59 4.44 -5.46 2.45
N TRP A 60 3.69 -5.07 3.48
CA TRP A 60 2.51 -5.79 3.96
C TRP A 60 1.27 -5.07 3.50
N VAL A 61 0.29 -5.80 2.97
CA VAL A 61 -1.02 -5.27 2.61
C VAL A 61 -2.09 -6.26 3.05
N THR A 62 -2.99 -5.82 3.92
CA THR A 62 -4.17 -6.59 4.33
C THR A 62 -5.42 -5.86 3.87
N TRP A 63 -6.27 -6.57 3.12
CA TRP A 63 -7.60 -6.09 2.78
C TRP A 63 -8.64 -6.96 3.49
N ARG A 64 -9.52 -6.32 4.27
CA ARG A 64 -10.68 -6.95 4.89
C ARG A 64 -11.93 -6.41 4.24
N HIS A 65 -12.80 -7.31 3.83
CA HIS A 65 -14.04 -7.02 3.13
C HIS A 65 -15.21 -7.73 3.80
N GLN A 66 -16.36 -7.07 3.85
CA GLN A 66 -17.63 -7.53 4.41
C GLN A 66 -17.67 -7.74 5.94
N LYS A 67 -18.88 -7.58 6.49
CA LYS A 67 -19.32 -8.01 7.83
C LYS A 67 -20.73 -8.59 7.70
N ASN A 68 -21.32 -9.07 8.80
CA ASN A 68 -22.66 -9.68 8.80
C ASN A 68 -23.79 -8.75 8.29
N GLY A 69 -23.58 -7.44 8.28
CA GLY A 69 -24.55 -6.47 7.76
C GLY A 69 -23.85 -5.30 7.08
N GLY A 70 -24.60 -4.58 6.25
CA GLY A 70 -24.16 -3.33 5.64
C GLY A 70 -22.96 -3.46 4.69
N PHE A 71 -22.11 -2.44 4.68
CA PHE A 71 -20.92 -2.33 3.85
C PHE A 71 -19.68 -2.16 4.74
N TYR A 72 -18.62 -2.89 4.43
CA TYR A 72 -17.35 -2.78 5.13
C TYR A 72 -16.19 -3.11 4.20
N ASP A 73 -15.27 -2.16 4.08
CA ASP A 73 -13.98 -2.31 3.43
C ASP A 73 -12.90 -1.65 4.27
N GLN A 74 -11.82 -2.36 4.52
CA GLN A 74 -10.66 -1.86 5.26
C GLN A 74 -9.39 -2.31 4.56
N LEU A 75 -8.54 -1.35 4.21
CA LEU A 75 -7.21 -1.57 3.69
C LEU A 75 -6.19 -1.15 4.74
N GLU A 76 -5.24 -2.02 5.03
CA GLU A 76 -4.11 -1.75 5.91
C GLU A 76 -2.84 -2.05 5.16
N GLY A 77 -1.84 -1.19 5.33
CA GLY A 77 -0.52 -1.46 4.84
C GLY A 77 0.56 -1.04 5.82
N ARG A 78 1.67 -1.76 5.74
CA ARG A 78 2.93 -1.45 6.41
C ARG A 78 4.01 -1.55 5.37
N THR A 79 4.67 -0.43 5.11
CA THR A 79 5.94 -0.41 4.37
C THR A 79 7.06 -0.34 5.39
N GLU A 80 7.97 -1.29 5.35
CA GLU A 80 9.17 -1.32 6.15
C GLU A 80 10.38 -1.08 5.23
N PHE A 81 11.27 -0.18 5.64
CA PHE A 81 12.57 0.02 5.01
C PHE A 81 13.65 -0.32 6.02
N GLU A 82 14.52 -1.25 5.67
CA GLU A 82 15.60 -1.71 6.51
C GLU A 82 16.96 -1.31 5.96
N TYR A 83 17.93 -1.08 6.84
CA TYR A 83 19.29 -0.74 6.47
C TYR A 83 20.32 -1.28 7.45
N GLY A 84 21.31 -2.02 6.94
CA GLY A 84 22.47 -2.49 7.70
C GLY A 84 23.47 -1.36 7.93
N LEU A 85 23.46 -0.74 9.12
CA LEU A 85 24.45 0.26 9.52
C LEU A 85 25.87 -0.35 9.62
N THR A 86 25.95 -1.57 10.13
CA THR A 86 27.15 -2.42 10.19
C THR A 86 26.73 -3.88 10.04
N ASP A 87 27.67 -4.82 9.88
CA ASP A 87 27.37 -6.27 9.87
C ASP A 87 26.81 -6.82 11.21
N ARG A 88 26.59 -5.95 12.21
CA ARG A 88 26.08 -6.27 13.55
C ARG A 88 25.00 -5.32 14.04
N LEU A 89 24.57 -4.37 13.21
CA LEU A 89 23.58 -3.38 13.58
C LEU A 89 22.77 -3.00 12.35
N GLN A 90 21.47 -3.22 12.45
CA GLN A 90 20.46 -2.84 11.47
C GLN A 90 19.47 -1.86 12.09
N VAL A 91 18.89 -1.01 11.25
CA VAL A 91 17.77 -0.15 11.61
C VAL A 91 16.63 -0.37 10.63
N ALA A 92 15.40 -0.20 11.11
CA ALA A 92 14.19 -0.27 10.30
C ALA A 92 13.33 0.97 10.50
N LEU A 93 12.69 1.43 9.44
CA LEU A 93 11.72 2.52 9.42
C LEU A 93 10.39 2.00 8.90
N TYR A 94 9.31 2.30 9.63
CA TYR A 94 7.97 1.82 9.31
C TYR A 94 7.04 2.96 8.91
N ALA A 95 6.35 2.78 7.79
CA ALA A 95 5.19 3.56 7.41
C ALA A 95 3.95 2.68 7.50
N ASN A 96 3.16 2.87 8.57
CA ASN A 96 1.87 2.20 8.76
C ASN A 96 0.75 3.12 8.28
N TYR A 97 -0.15 2.61 7.47
CA TYR A 97 -1.29 3.35 6.96
C TYR A 97 -2.53 2.47 6.90
N ASN A 98 -3.69 3.10 7.04
CA ASN A 98 -4.97 2.42 6.92
C ASN A 98 -5.99 3.31 6.22
N TRP A 99 -6.98 2.66 5.64
CA TRP A 99 -8.18 3.29 5.10
C TRP A 99 -9.38 2.40 5.41
N THR A 100 -10.52 2.99 5.74
CA THR A 100 -11.74 2.25 6.02
C THR A 100 -12.96 2.97 5.48
N GLN A 101 -13.87 2.20 4.91
CA GLN A 101 -15.23 2.61 4.61
C GLN A 101 -16.20 1.62 5.25
N ALA A 102 -17.08 2.13 6.11
CA ALA A 102 -18.01 1.31 6.88
C ALA A 102 -19.39 1.98 6.92
N PHE A 103 -20.45 1.18 6.76
CA PHE A 103 -21.83 1.63 6.88
C PHE A 103 -22.73 0.47 7.33
N HIS A 104 -23.45 0.64 8.45
CA HIS A 104 -24.34 -0.38 9.02
C HIS A 104 -23.67 -1.77 9.19
N ASN A 105 -22.38 -1.77 9.50
CA ASN A 105 -21.52 -2.95 9.58
C ASN A 105 -21.56 -3.66 10.95
N GLY A 106 -22.25 -3.11 11.93
CA GLY A 106 -22.39 -3.64 13.28
C GLY A 106 -23.78 -4.18 13.61
N PRO A 107 -23.97 -4.71 14.83
CA PRO A 107 -25.27 -5.21 15.30
C PRO A 107 -26.37 -4.15 15.21
N PHE A 108 -27.59 -4.59 14.94
CA PHE A 108 -28.80 -3.73 14.86
C PHE A 108 -28.71 -2.59 13.83
N GLY A 109 -27.83 -2.72 12.83
CA GLY A 109 -27.64 -1.70 11.79
C GLY A 109 -26.77 -0.52 12.22
N ALA A 110 -26.08 -0.58 13.36
CA ALA A 110 -25.13 0.44 13.75
C ALA A 110 -23.93 0.48 12.80
N THR A 111 -23.41 1.68 12.52
CA THR A 111 -22.08 1.82 11.91
C THR A 111 -21.03 1.80 13.02
N THR A 112 -20.14 0.81 13.00
CA THR A 112 -19.07 0.64 13.99
C THR A 112 -17.71 0.96 13.37
N PRO A 113 -16.78 1.56 14.14
CA PRO A 113 -15.42 1.81 13.67
C PRO A 113 -14.70 0.50 13.29
N PRO A 114 -13.65 0.58 12.46
CA PRO A 114 -12.77 -0.54 12.17
C PRO A 114 -11.95 -0.94 13.40
N GLU A 115 -11.52 -2.20 13.45
CA GLU A 115 -10.41 -2.64 14.30
C GLU A 115 -9.15 -2.61 13.43
N GLN A 116 -8.34 -1.56 13.62
CA GLN A 116 -7.14 -1.32 12.82
C GLN A 116 -5.94 -2.01 13.45
N PHE A 117 -5.12 -2.67 12.62
CA PHE A 117 -3.89 -3.35 13.00
C PHE A 117 -4.14 -4.35 14.15
N ALA A 118 -4.71 -5.52 13.83
CA ALA A 118 -5.07 -6.54 14.82
C ALA A 118 -3.88 -7.06 15.66
N ASP A 119 -2.64 -6.78 15.23
CA ASP A 119 -1.38 -7.03 15.94
C ASP A 119 -1.00 -5.92 16.93
N TYR A 120 -1.65 -4.76 16.86
CA TYR A 120 -1.38 -3.60 17.69
C TYR A 120 -2.34 -3.54 18.89
N VAL A 121 -1.85 -3.96 20.06
CA VAL A 121 -2.58 -3.82 21.32
C VAL A 121 -2.45 -2.38 21.80
N VAL A 122 -3.52 -1.61 21.61
CA VAL A 122 -3.61 -0.24 22.10
C VAL A 122 -3.62 -0.24 23.63
N GLY A 123 -2.65 0.44 24.24
CA GLY A 123 -2.63 0.71 25.68
C GLY A 123 -3.73 1.71 26.04
N PRO A 124 -4.25 1.68 27.28
CA PRO A 124 -5.34 2.57 27.71
C PRO A 124 -5.02 4.08 27.59
N ASP A 125 -3.75 4.45 27.46
CA ASP A 125 -3.27 5.84 27.41
C ASP A 125 -2.65 6.23 26.04
N ASP A 126 -2.76 5.39 25.01
CA ASP A 126 -2.19 5.69 23.68
C ASP A 126 -2.99 6.81 22.98
N ILE A 127 -2.27 7.83 22.49
CA ILE A 127 -2.84 8.99 21.79
C ILE A 127 -2.42 8.96 20.33
N PHE A 128 -3.37 8.65 19.45
CA PHE A 128 -3.19 8.78 18.00
C PHE A 128 -3.51 10.22 17.57
N ARG A 129 -2.56 10.89 16.91
CA ARG A 129 -2.74 12.24 16.35
C ARG A 129 -2.58 12.21 14.84
#